data_AF-D5RP36-F1
#
_entry.id   AF-D5RP36-F1
#
_cell.length_a   1.000
_cell.length_b   1.000
_cell.length_c   1.000
_cell.angle_alpha   90.00
_cell.angle_beta   90.00
_cell.angle_gamma   90.00
#
_symmetry.space_group_name_H-M   'P 1'
#
loop_
_entity.id
_entity.type
_entity.pdbx_description
1 polymer ?
#
loop_
_entity_poly.entity_id
_entity_poly.type
_entity_poly.pdbx_seq_one_letter_code
_entity_poly.pdbx_strand_id
1 'polypeptide(L)'
;MSATAPVAAPVAARLEEAAPAKVNLTLHVLGRRADGYHLLDSLVGFAGIGDRLAWQPGGALRLEVTGPEAAALAAEPDNLVLRAARLLAVEAGCPPQGALL
;
A
#
# COMPACT_ATOMS: atom_id res chain seq x y z
N MET A 1 18.42 33.84 -30.44
CA MET A 1 18.56 33.09 -29.17
C MET A 1 17.16 32.74 -28.70
N SER A 2 16.63 31.60 -29.15
CA SER A 2 15.27 31.18 -28.79
C SER A 2 15.33 30.43 -27.48
N ALA A 3 14.75 31.00 -26.43
CA ALA A 3 14.62 30.34 -25.14
C ALA A 3 13.65 29.16 -25.29
N THR A 4 14.17 27.95 -25.10
CA THR A 4 13.34 26.75 -24.97
C THR A 4 12.52 26.89 -23.69
N ALA A 5 11.20 26.97 -23.82
CA ALA A 5 10.30 26.92 -22.67
C ALA A 5 10.53 25.59 -21.91
N PRO A 6 10.47 25.59 -20.57
CA PRO A 6 10.61 24.36 -19.82
C PRO A 6 9.49 23.40 -20.24
N VAL A 7 9.88 22.20 -20.69
CA VAL A 7 8.94 21.08 -20.83
C VAL A 7 8.39 20.84 -19.43
N ALA A 8 7.09 21.10 -19.24
CA ALA A 8 6.41 20.79 -17.98
C ALA A 8 6.67 19.31 -17.67
N ALA A 9 7.23 19.04 -16.49
CA ALA A 9 7.37 17.68 -15.99
C ALA A 9 5.99 17.01 -16.09
N PRO A 10 5.90 15.73 -16.54
CA PRO A 10 4.62 15.07 -16.68
C PRO A 10 3.90 15.17 -15.34
N VAL A 11 2.71 15.78 -15.35
CA VAL A 11 1.83 15.78 -14.18
C VAL A 11 1.59 14.31 -13.89
N ALA A 12 2.20 13.79 -12.83
CA ALA A 12 2.09 12.37 -12.52
C ALA A 12 0.60 12.04 -12.46
N ALA A 13 0.19 11.08 -13.28
CA ALA A 13 -1.21 10.69 -13.39
C ALA A 13 -1.59 9.88 -12.14
N ARG A 14 -2.87 9.88 -11.79
CA ARG A 14 -3.41 8.97 -10.78
C ARG A 14 -3.06 7.53 -11.17
N LEU A 15 -2.52 6.78 -10.22
CA LEU A 15 -2.25 5.34 -10.35
C LEU A 15 -3.33 4.56 -9.62
N GLU A 16 -3.70 3.39 -10.14
CA GLU A 16 -4.62 2.46 -9.49
C GLU A 16 -4.09 1.04 -9.64
N GLU A 17 -4.13 0.27 -8.55
CA GLU A 17 -3.70 -1.13 -8.51
C GLU A 17 -4.72 -1.98 -7.74
N ALA A 18 -4.81 -3.26 -8.11
CA ALA A 18 -5.62 -4.24 -7.40
C ALA A 18 -4.80 -4.89 -6.27
N ALA A 19 -5.40 -5.01 -5.08
CA ALA A 19 -4.85 -5.73 -3.93
C ALA A 19 -5.72 -6.97 -3.64
N PRO A 20 -5.50 -8.09 -4.36
CA PRO A 20 -6.35 -9.28 -4.22
C PRO A 20 -6.24 -9.88 -2.82
N ALA A 21 -7.38 -10.24 -2.24
CA ALA A 21 -7.43 -10.98 -1.00
C ALA A 21 -6.83 -12.38 -1.18
N LYS A 22 -6.32 -12.95 -0.10
CA LYS A 22 -5.74 -14.29 -0.10
C LYS A 22 -6.52 -15.24 0.80
N VAL A 23 -6.57 -16.51 0.42
CA VAL A 23 -7.10 -17.61 1.23
C VAL A 23 -5.98 -18.61 1.45
N ASN A 24 -5.77 -19.01 2.70
CA ASN A 24 -4.91 -20.14 3.02
C ASN A 24 -5.74 -21.42 2.82
N LEU A 25 -5.46 -22.18 1.75
CA LEU A 25 -6.14 -23.45 1.44
C LEU A 25 -5.68 -24.57 2.38
N THR A 26 -4.44 -24.48 2.84
CA THR A 26 -3.90 -25.26 3.95
C THR A 26 -3.16 -24.34 4.90
N LEU A 27 -3.12 -24.70 6.19
CA LEU A 27 -2.34 -23.98 7.19
C LEU A 27 -1.83 -24.99 8.23
N HIS A 28 -0.56 -25.34 8.16
CA HIS A 28 0.12 -26.21 9.11
C HIS A 28 1.06 -25.40 9.98
N VAL A 29 0.85 -25.47 11.30
CA VAL A 29 1.74 -24.86 12.28
C VAL A 29 2.77 -25.90 12.70
N LEU A 30 4.03 -25.68 12.32
CA LEU A 30 5.11 -26.65 12.51
C LEU A 30 5.88 -26.47 13.82
N GLY A 31 5.76 -25.30 14.45
CA GLY A 31 6.42 -25.00 15.72
C GLY A 31 6.52 -23.50 15.98
N ARG A 32 7.10 -23.13 17.12
CA ARG A 32 7.32 -21.74 17.51
C ARG A 32 8.79 -21.36 17.32
N ARG A 33 9.02 -20.20 16.72
CA ARG A 33 10.32 -19.60 16.47
C ARG A 33 10.78 -18.79 17.69
N ALA A 34 12.09 -18.51 17.75
CA ALA A 34 12.70 -17.76 18.85
C ALA A 34 12.24 -16.29 18.91
N ASP A 35 11.76 -15.73 17.80
CA ASP A 35 11.22 -14.36 17.70
C ASP A 35 9.74 -14.27 18.10
N GLY A 36 9.15 -15.36 18.60
CA GLY A 36 7.78 -15.40 19.08
C GLY A 36 6.74 -15.76 18.02
N TYR A 37 7.10 -15.80 16.73
CA TYR A 37 6.21 -16.23 15.65
C TYR A 37 6.18 -17.75 15.49
N HIS A 38 5.28 -18.24 14.63
CA HIS A 38 5.20 -19.66 14.29
C HIS A 38 5.89 -19.95 12.96
N LEU A 39 6.48 -21.14 12.85
CA LEU A 39 6.87 -21.73 11.57
C LEU A 39 5.61 -22.29 10.91
N LEU A 40 5.32 -21.81 9.71
CA LEU A 40 4.11 -22.17 8.98
C LEU A 40 4.47 -22.85 7.65
N ASP A 41 3.71 -23.88 7.31
CA ASP A 41 3.61 -24.45 5.98
C ASP A 41 2.18 -24.26 5.48
N SER A 42 2.00 -23.63 4.33
CA SER A 42 0.69 -23.19 3.85
C SER A 42 0.65 -23.13 2.33
N LEU A 43 -0.41 -23.70 1.74
CA LEU A 43 -0.81 -23.43 0.37
C LEU A 43 -1.74 -22.22 0.35
N VAL A 44 -1.40 -21.20 -0.43
CA VAL A 44 -2.15 -19.94 -0.52
C VAL A 44 -2.65 -19.73 -1.94
N GLY A 45 -3.88 -19.25 -2.07
CA GLY A 45 -4.46 -18.79 -3.32
C GLY A 45 -5.00 -17.37 -3.22
N PHE A 46 -4.91 -16.61 -4.30
CA PHE A 46 -5.58 -15.30 -4.41
C PHE A 46 -7.04 -15.49 -4.81
N ALA A 47 -7.93 -14.79 -4.13
CA ALA A 47 -9.34 -14.74 -4.48
C ALA A 47 -9.57 -13.78 -5.66
N GLY A 48 -10.70 -13.94 -6.36
CA GLY A 48 -11.15 -12.98 -7.37
C GLY A 48 -11.71 -11.68 -6.80
N ILE A 49 -11.55 -11.44 -5.50
CA ILE A 49 -11.99 -10.26 -4.76
C ILE A 49 -10.80 -9.66 -4.01
N GLY A 50 -10.88 -8.39 -3.70
CA GLY A 50 -9.86 -7.68 -2.94
C GLY A 50 -10.12 -6.19 -2.97
N ASP A 51 -9.15 -5.44 -2.46
CA ASP A 51 -9.21 -3.98 -2.41
C ASP A 51 -8.67 -3.38 -3.71
N ARG A 52 -8.95 -2.10 -3.90
CA ARG A 52 -8.33 -1.27 -4.94
C ARG A 52 -7.60 -0.15 -4.24
N LEU A 53 -6.33 0.03 -4.56
CA LEU A 53 -5.52 1.12 -4.03
C LEU A 53 -5.30 2.14 -5.13
N ALA A 54 -5.70 3.38 -4.89
CA ALA A 54 -5.42 4.49 -5.78
C ALA A 54 -4.43 5.45 -5.15
N TRP A 55 -3.50 5.97 -5.94
CA TRP A 55 -2.57 7.02 -5.52
C TRP A 55 -2.66 8.22 -6.45
N GLN A 56 -2.67 9.41 -5.86
CA GLN A 56 -2.57 10.67 -6.58
C GLN A 56 -1.36 11.47 -6.06
N PRO A 57 -0.53 12.02 -6.95
CA PRO A 57 0.60 12.86 -6.54
C PRO A 57 0.16 14.18 -5.93
N GLY A 58 0.99 14.70 -5.03
CA GLY A 58 0.88 16.04 -4.46
C GLY A 58 0.37 16.08 -3.02
N GLY A 59 0.71 17.16 -2.33
CA GLY A 59 0.36 17.38 -0.92
C GLY A 59 1.06 16.41 0.05
N ALA A 60 0.76 16.59 1.34
CA ALA A 60 1.24 15.69 2.38
C ALA A 60 0.62 14.29 2.24
N LEU A 61 1.38 13.26 2.60
CA LEU A 61 0.92 11.87 2.62
C LEU A 61 -0.35 11.75 3.46
N ARG A 62 -1.43 11.27 2.84
CA ARG A 62 -2.71 10.96 3.50
C ARG A 62 -3.30 9.68 2.96
N LEU A 63 -4.12 9.02 3.77
CA LEU A 63 -4.89 7.84 3.42
C LEU A 63 -6.36 8.11 3.75
N GLU A 64 -7.22 7.83 2.79
CA GLU A 64 -8.66 7.68 2.98
C GLU A 64 -9.00 6.21 2.70
N VAL A 65 -9.92 5.64 3.47
CA VAL A 65 -10.37 4.26 3.28
C VAL A 65 -11.89 4.29 3.16
N THR A 66 -12.43 3.57 2.18
CA THR A 66 -13.88 3.51 1.94
C THR A 66 -14.34 2.06 1.83
N GLY A 67 -15.65 1.84 1.93
CA GLY A 67 -16.25 0.52 1.88
C GLY A 67 -16.82 0.05 3.23
N PRO A 68 -17.43 -1.14 3.27
CA PRO A 68 -18.23 -1.60 4.41
C PRO A 68 -17.48 -1.61 5.75
N GLU A 69 -16.19 -1.96 5.73
CA GLU A 69 -15.37 -2.13 6.94
C GLU A 69 -14.43 -0.93 7.21
N ALA A 70 -14.51 0.14 6.43
CA ALA A 70 -13.57 1.26 6.50
C ALA A 70 -13.58 1.99 7.86
N ALA A 71 -14.74 2.05 8.53
CA ALA A 71 -14.88 2.68 9.82
C ALA A 71 -14.01 2.01 10.91
N ALA A 72 -13.80 0.69 10.83
CA ALA A 72 -12.93 -0.04 11.75
C ALA A 72 -11.44 0.31 11.56
N LEU A 73 -11.06 0.78 10.38
CA LEU A 73 -9.69 1.13 10.01
C LEU A 73 -9.37 2.62 10.20
N ALA A 74 -10.38 3.46 10.43
CA ALA A 74 -10.24 4.91 10.57
C ALA A 74 -9.46 5.35 11.81
N ALA A 75 -9.37 4.49 12.84
CA ALA A 75 -8.74 4.79 14.11
C ALA A 75 -7.28 4.31 14.22
N GLU A 76 -6.70 3.68 13.19
CA GLU A 76 -5.38 3.08 13.29
C GLU A 76 -4.24 4.04 12.92
N PRO A 77 -3.36 4.42 13.88
CA PRO A 77 -2.19 5.24 13.60
C PRO A 77 -1.06 4.49 12.85
N ASP A 78 -1.16 3.16 12.71
CA ASP A 78 -0.14 2.29 12.08
C ASP A 78 -0.69 1.51 10.87
N ASN A 79 -1.54 2.15 10.05
CA ASN A 79 -2.02 1.53 8.83
C ASN A 79 -0.83 1.13 7.92
N LEU A 80 -0.79 -0.14 7.53
CA LEU A 80 0.32 -0.71 6.75
C LEU A 80 0.53 -0.02 5.40
N VAL A 81 -0.52 0.55 4.79
CA VAL A 81 -0.43 1.32 3.55
C VAL A 81 0.37 2.60 3.77
N LEU A 82 0.10 3.34 4.86
CA LEU A 82 0.86 4.54 5.22
C LEU A 82 2.30 4.20 5.59
N ARG A 83 2.52 3.08 6.29
CA ARG A 83 3.87 2.61 6.64
C ARG A 83 4.66 2.23 5.38
N ALA A 84 4.06 1.52 4.43
CA ALA A 84 4.66 1.18 3.16
C ALA A 84 5.03 2.43 2.34
N ALA A 85 4.11 3.41 2.24
CA ALA A 85 4.37 4.65 1.53
C ALA A 85 5.53 5.46 2.14
N ARG A 86 5.65 5.50 3.47
CA ARG A 86 6.78 6.14 4.16
C ARG A 86 8.11 5.42 3.89
N LEU A 87 8.12 4.09 3.97
CA LEU A 87 9.32 3.29 3.68
C LEU A 87 9.76 3.44 2.22
N LEU A 88 8.81 3.43 1.28
CA LEU A 88 9.09 3.64 -0.14
C LEU A 88 9.68 5.02 -0.40
N ALA A 89 9.17 6.07 0.25
CA ALA A 89 9.69 7.43 0.11
C ALA A 89 11.14 7.54 0.61
N VAL A 90 11.46 6.88 1.74
CA VAL A 90 12.84 6.79 2.25
C VAL A 90 13.75 6.10 1.25
N GLU A 91 13.35 4.95 0.71
CA GLU A 91 14.14 4.18 -0.27
C GLU A 91 14.32 4.97 -1.58
N ALA A 92 13.30 5.68 -2.03
CA ALA A 92 13.33 6.50 -3.24
C ALA A 92 14.06 7.86 -3.06
N GLY A 93 14.48 8.20 -1.84
CA GLY A 93 15.15 9.46 -1.54
C GLY A 93 14.26 10.71 -1.71
N CYS A 94 12.95 10.59 -1.51
CA CYS A 94 12.00 11.68 -1.65
C CYS A 94 11.10 11.81 -0.39
N PRO A 95 10.48 12.98 -0.15
CA PRO A 95 9.57 13.13 0.98
C PRO A 95 8.29 12.29 0.76
N PRO A 96 7.70 11.70 1.82
CA PRO A 96 6.43 10.99 1.71
C PRO A 96 5.31 11.97 1.33
N GLN A 97 4.66 11.71 0.20
CA GLN A 97 3.69 12.62 -0.41
C GLN A 97 2.60 11.87 -1.17
N GLY A 98 1.51 12.58 -1.48
CA GLY A 98 0.39 12.06 -2.26
C GLY A 98 -0.80 11.61 -1.41
N ALA A 99 -1.92 11.41 -2.09
CA ALA A 99 -3.16 10.93 -1.49
C ALA A 99 -3.39 9.47 -1.88
N LEU A 100 -3.64 8.62 -0.89
CA LEU A 100 -4.01 7.22 -1.05
C LEU A 100 -5.51 7.07 -0.76
N LEU A 101 -6.20 6.29 -1.58
CA LEU A 101 -7.63 5.96 -1.46
C LEU A 101 -7.84 4.46 -1.67
#